data_AF-A0A3D3RQD6-F1
#
_entry.id   AF-A0A3D3RQD6-F1
#
_cell.length_a   1.000
_cell.length_b   1.000
_cell.length_c   1.000
_cell.angle_alpha   90.00
_cell.angle_beta   90.00
_cell.angle_gamma   90.00
#
_symmetry.space_group_name_H-M   'P 1'
#
loop_
_entity.id
_entity.type
_entity.pdbx_description
1 polymer ?
#
loop_
_entity_poly.entity_id
_entity_poly.type
_entity_poly.pdbx_seq_one_letter_code
_entity_poly.pdbx_strand_id
1 'polypeptide(L)'
;ETIETNTGLNIKFLGVKVIDRERTLKYLKDYILGKEIFIRNYQVLDEHTVKAYVYLKNKIFVNAYLLKSGLALPDLSENHLYKKKFIKLWQEVSSGERVDT
;
A
#
# COMPACT_ATOMS: atom_id res chain seq x y z
N GLU A 1 6.72 1.52 5.33
CA GLU A 1 6.91 0.13 5.79
C GLU A 1 7.34 -0.78 4.65
N THR A 2 8.09 -1.83 4.98
CA THR A 2 8.47 -2.94 4.10
C THR A 2 7.77 -4.20 4.61
N ILE A 3 7.26 -5.05 3.72
CA ILE A 3 6.77 -6.40 4.04
C ILE A 3 7.82 -7.41 3.56
N GLU A 4 8.26 -8.30 4.43
CA GLU A 4 9.03 -9.47 4.01
C GLU A 4 8.06 -10.58 3.57
N THR A 5 8.33 -11.15 2.39
CA THR A 5 7.58 -12.29 1.87
C THR A 5 8.26 -13.61 2.25
N ASN A 6 7.53 -14.71 2.12
CA ASN A 6 8.07 -16.06 2.35
C ASN A 6 9.19 -16.46 1.37
N THR A 7 9.45 -15.66 0.33
CA THR A 7 10.57 -15.85 -0.60
C THR A 7 11.81 -15.03 -0.22
N GLY A 8 11.79 -14.30 0.89
CA GLY A 8 12.86 -13.39 1.30
C GLY A 8 12.86 -12.05 0.55
N LEU A 9 11.85 -11.80 -0.30
CA LEU A 9 11.69 -10.53 -0.99
C LEU A 9 11.02 -9.49 -0.08
N ASN A 10 11.64 -8.34 0.05
CA ASN A 10 11.17 -7.15 0.73
C ASN A 10 10.31 -6.28 -0.20
N ILE A 11 9.08 -5.99 0.18
CA ILE A 11 8.15 -5.20 -0.63
C ILE A 11 7.82 -3.89 0.08
N LYS A 12 8.15 -2.77 -0.58
CA LYS A 12 7.67 -1.43 -0.22
C LYS A 12 6.43 -1.10 -1.05
N PHE A 13 5.49 -0.38 -0.44
CA PHE A 13 4.30 0.06 -1.15
C PHE A 13 4.59 1.27 -2.04
N LEU A 14 4.38 1.13 -3.35
CA LEU A 14 4.55 2.20 -4.32
C LEU A 14 3.52 3.31 -4.12
N GLY A 15 3.98 4.57 -4.13
CA GLY A 15 3.13 5.76 -4.12
C GLY A 15 2.47 6.08 -2.77
N VAL A 16 2.86 5.42 -1.67
CA VAL A 16 2.28 5.68 -0.34
C VAL A 16 3.36 5.86 0.72
N LYS A 17 3.10 6.77 1.67
CA LYS A 17 3.93 7.06 2.83
C LYS A 17 3.16 6.73 4.10
N VAL A 18 3.59 5.68 4.80
CA VAL A 18 2.95 5.25 6.06
C VAL A 18 3.14 6.32 7.13
N ILE A 19 2.04 6.70 7.79
CA ILE A 19 2.01 7.67 8.88
C ILE A 19 1.69 7.04 10.23
N ASP A 20 1.01 5.91 10.23
CA ASP A 20 0.75 5.12 11.44
C ASP A 20 1.39 3.74 11.30
N ARG A 21 2.62 3.66 11.81
CA ARG A 21 3.45 2.45 11.71
C ARG A 21 2.84 1.28 12.47
N GLU A 22 2.37 1.50 13.69
CA GLU A 22 1.88 0.43 14.55
C GLU A 22 0.59 -0.19 14.00
N ARG A 23 -0.39 0.64 13.62
CA ARG A 23 -1.64 0.13 13.01
C ARG A 23 -1.39 -0.50 11.65
N THR A 24 -0.45 0.05 10.86
CA THR A 24 -0.05 -0.58 9.59
C THR A 24 0.55 -1.96 9.84
N LEU A 25 1.54 -2.07 10.73
CA LEU A 25 2.17 -3.36 11.06
C LEU A 25 1.14 -4.39 11.56
N LYS A 26 0.18 -3.98 12.39
CA LYS A 26 -0.91 -4.84 12.83
C LYS A 26 -1.75 -5.32 11.64
N TYR A 27 -2.19 -4.41 10.77
CA TYR A 27 -2.93 -4.78 9.56
C TYR A 27 -2.14 -5.74 8.66
N LEU A 28 -0.83 -5.51 8.47
CA LEU A 28 0.02 -6.41 7.68
C LEU A 28 0.11 -7.79 8.30
N LYS A 29 0.31 -7.89 9.62
CA LYS A 29 0.36 -9.18 10.33
C LYS A 29 -0.96 -9.93 10.26
N ASP A 30 -2.08 -9.24 10.50
CA ASP A 30 -3.40 -9.87 10.61
C ASP A 30 -3.97 -10.24 9.23
N TYR A 31 -3.69 -9.44 8.19
CA TYR A 31 -4.37 -9.55 6.90
C TYR A 31 -3.49 -9.89 5.71
N ILE A 32 -2.17 -9.76 5.79
CA ILE A 32 -1.26 -9.94 4.65
C ILE A 32 -0.23 -11.05 4.89
N LEU A 33 0.35 -11.12 6.09
CA LEU A 33 1.35 -12.11 6.43
C LEU A 33 0.79 -13.53 6.27
N GLY A 34 1.53 -14.40 5.59
CA GLY A 34 1.10 -15.77 5.28
C GLY A 34 0.04 -15.88 4.19
N LYS A 35 -0.41 -14.76 3.59
CA LYS A 35 -1.35 -14.79 2.46
C LYS A 35 -0.63 -14.62 1.13
N GLU A 36 -1.24 -15.19 0.10
CA GLU A 36 -0.79 -15.03 -1.28
C GLU A 36 -1.05 -13.59 -1.76
N ILE A 37 0.02 -12.92 -2.16
CA ILE A 37 0.01 -11.56 -2.71
C ILE A 37 0.45 -11.55 -4.17
N PHE A 38 -0.06 -10.58 -4.91
CA PHE A 38 0.33 -10.28 -6.29
C PHE A 38 0.90 -8.88 -6.34
N ILE A 39 2.04 -8.72 -7.00
CA ILE A 39 2.66 -7.41 -7.24
C ILE A 39 2.43 -6.97 -8.69
N ARG A 40 2.23 -5.67 -8.91
CA ARG A 40 2.18 -5.04 -10.24
C ARG A 40 3.02 -3.77 -10.26
N ASN A 41 3.54 -3.45 -11.46
CA ASN A 41 4.35 -2.26 -11.74
C ASN A 41 5.40 -2.01 -10.65
N TYR A 42 6.31 -2.98 -10.48
CA TYR A 42 7.34 -2.93 -9.46
C TYR A 42 8.59 -2.19 -9.97
N GLN A 43 9.29 -1.56 -9.04
CA GLN A 43 10.62 -0.99 -9.23
C GLN A 43 11.58 -1.75 -8.31
N VAL A 44 12.68 -2.26 -8.84
CA VAL A 44 13.73 -2.88 -8.03
C VAL A 44 14.52 -1.75 -7.38
N LEU A 45 14.63 -1.78 -6.05
CA LEU A 45 15.41 -0.82 -5.28
C LEU A 45 16.80 -1.37 -4.94
N ASP A 46 16.84 -2.65 -4.58
CA ASP A 46 18.05 -3.41 -4.30
C ASP A 46 17.78 -4.90 -4.53
N GLU A 47 18.80 -5.75 -4.31
CA GLU A 47 18.77 -7.19 -4.57
C GLU A 47 17.59 -7.91 -3.90
N HIS A 48 17.16 -7.43 -2.73
CA HIS A 48 16.08 -8.05 -1.97
C HIS A 48 14.83 -7.18 -1.90
N THR A 49 14.87 -5.92 -2.34
CA THR A 49 13.77 -4.98 -2.13
C THR A 49 13.18 -4.48 -3.43
N VAL A 50 11.86 -4.62 -3.54
CA VAL A 50 11.06 -4.02 -4.61
C VAL A 50 10.05 -3.04 -4.04
N LYS A 51 9.71 -2.01 -4.81
CA LYS A 51 8.61 -1.10 -4.53
C LYS A 51 7.49 -1.36 -5.53
N ALA A 52 6.28 -1.72 -5.09
CA ALA A 52 5.23 -2.20 -5.99
C ALA A 52 3.80 -1.83 -5.58
N TYR A 53 2.86 -2.03 -6.50
CA TYR A 53 1.43 -2.13 -6.18
C TYR A 53 1.10 -3.54 -5.72
N VAL A 54 0.57 -3.66 -4.50
CA VAL A 54 0.33 -4.95 -3.86
C VAL A 54 -1.16 -5.26 -3.84
N TYR A 55 -1.51 -6.46 -4.27
CA TYR A 55 -2.86 -7.00 -4.28
C TYR A 55 -2.92 -8.30 -3.48
N LEU A 56 -3.98 -8.51 -2.72
CA LEU A 56 -4.27 -9.82 -2.15
C LEU A 56 -4.98 -10.70 -3.20
N LYS A 57 -4.99 -12.02 -3.01
CA LYS A 57 -5.68 -12.98 -3.89
C LYS A 57 -7.15 -12.65 -4.16
N ASN A 58 -7.84 -12.09 -3.17
CA ASN A 58 -9.21 -11.60 -3.30
C ASN A 58 -9.31 -10.22 -4.01
N LYS A 59 -8.26 -9.81 -4.73
CA LYS A 59 -8.14 -8.57 -5.50
C LYS A 59 -8.21 -7.28 -4.66
N ILE A 60 -8.11 -7.36 -3.33
CA ILE A 60 -7.99 -6.16 -2.48
C ILE A 60 -6.70 -5.43 -2.83
N PHE A 61 -6.82 -4.17 -3.20
CA PHE A 61 -5.68 -3.31 -3.50
C PHE A 61 -5.14 -2.68 -2.22
N VAL A 62 -4.03 -3.23 -1.72
CA VAL A 62 -3.48 -2.89 -0.41
C VAL A 62 -3.05 -1.43 -0.33
N ASN A 63 -2.34 -0.91 -1.36
CA ASN A 63 -1.87 0.49 -1.34
C ASN A 63 -3.04 1.47 -1.20
N ALA A 64 -4.15 1.23 -1.93
CA ALA A 64 -5.35 2.06 -1.83
C ALA A 64 -6.05 1.90 -0.46
N TYR A 65 -6.07 0.69 0.10
CA TYR A 65 -6.63 0.45 1.43
C TYR A 65 -5.89 1.24 2.52
N LEU A 66 -4.56 1.30 2.47
CA LEU A 66 -3.77 2.07 3.43
C LEU A 66 -4.12 3.56 3.41
N LEU A 67 -4.35 4.13 2.23
CA LEU A 67 -4.80 5.51 2.07
C LEU A 67 -6.23 5.70 2.61
N LYS A 68 -7.15 4.81 2.22
CA LYS A 68 -8.56 4.85 2.64
C LYS A 68 -8.74 4.72 4.16
N SER A 69 -7.86 3.96 4.80
CA SER A 69 -7.93 3.68 6.24
C SER A 69 -7.18 4.71 7.09
N GLY A 70 -6.62 5.75 6.48
CA GLY A 70 -5.81 6.77 7.18
C GLY A 70 -4.50 6.22 7.76
N LEU A 71 -4.03 5.07 7.29
CA LEU A 71 -2.76 4.45 7.71
C LEU A 71 -1.56 5.05 6.97
N ALA A 72 -1.82 5.58 5.77
CA ALA A 72 -0.81 6.18 4.91
C ALA A 72 -1.33 7.45 4.19
N LEU A 73 -0.40 8.25 3.71
CA LEU A 73 -0.61 9.39 2.83
C LEU A 73 -0.11 9.08 1.40
N PRO A 74 -0.64 9.74 0.36
CA PRO A 74 -0.06 9.67 -0.97
C PRO A 74 1.39 10.19 -0.95
N ASP A 75 2.30 9.46 -1.57
CA ASP A 75 3.67 9.94 -1.76
C ASP A 75 3.72 10.89 -2.96
N LEU A 76 3.82 12.20 -2.69
CA LEU A 76 3.85 13.22 -3.73
C LEU A 76 5.22 13.38 -4.39
N SER A 77 6.27 12.83 -3.78
CA SER A 77 7.66 12.94 -4.27
C SER A 77 7.92 12.04 -5.48
N GLU A 78 7.15 10.97 -5.62
CA GLU A 78 7.29 9.99 -6.70
C GLU A 78 6.24 10.22 -7.79
N ASN A 79 6.61 9.98 -9.05
CA ASN A 79 5.65 9.91 -10.15
C ASN A 79 5.31 8.45 -10.44
N HIS A 80 4.03 8.11 -10.49
CA HIS A 80 3.58 6.73 -10.67
C HIS A 80 2.16 6.69 -11.25
N LEU A 81 1.80 5.55 -11.86
CA LEU A 81 0.53 5.37 -12.58
C LEU A 81 -0.72 5.81 -11.81
N TYR A 82 -0.77 5.55 -10.50
CA TYR A 82 -1.94 5.84 -9.66
C TYR A 82 -1.85 7.16 -8.88
N LYS A 83 -0.89 8.06 -9.16
CA LYS A 83 -0.66 9.28 -8.37
C LYS A 83 -1.92 10.12 -8.19
N LYS A 84 -2.58 10.48 -9.30
CA LYS A 84 -3.85 11.25 -9.28
C LYS A 84 -4.95 10.52 -8.50
N LYS A 85 -5.05 9.20 -8.67
CA LYS A 85 -6.04 8.37 -7.97
C LYS A 85 -5.79 8.35 -6.47
N PHE A 86 -4.53 8.24 -6.04
CA PHE A 86 -4.16 8.19 -4.63
C PHE A 86 -4.42 9.52 -3.93
N ILE A 87 -4.09 10.64 -4.58
CA ILE A 87 -4.42 11.98 -4.09
C ILE A 87 -5.93 12.12 -3.90
N LYS A 88 -6.73 11.74 -4.90
CA LYS A 88 -8.19 11.80 -4.83
C LYS A 88 -8.75 10.94 -3.69
N LEU A 89 -8.32 9.68 -3.59
CA LEU A 89 -8.73 8.77 -2.52
C LEU A 89 -8.46 9.34 -1.12
N TRP A 90 -7.30 9.97 -0.95
CA TRP A 90 -6.94 10.59 0.33
C TRP A 90 -7.77 11.84 0.63
N GLN A 91 -8.06 12.66 -0.39
CA GLN A 91 -8.92 13.84 -0.25
C GLN A 91 -10.37 13.48 0.12
N GLU A 92 -10.95 12.46 -0.52
CA GLU A 92 -12.31 11.96 -0.22
C GLU A 92 -12.44 11.56 1.26
N VAL A 93 -11.46 10.82 1.77
CA VAL A 93 -11.41 10.38 3.18
C VAL A 93 -11.21 11.56 4.13
N SER A 94 -10.36 12.51 3.77
CA SER A 94 -10.05 13.69 4.61
C SER A 94 -11.19 14.70 4.65
N SER A 95 -12.07 14.71 3.63
CA SER A 95 -13.19 15.64 3.51
C SER A 95 -14.49 15.12 4.11
N GLY A 96 -14.50 13.89 4.64
CA GLY A 96 -15.64 13.32 5.38
C GLY A 96 -16.71 12.61 4.54
N GLU A 97 -16.52 12.44 3.23
CA GLU A 97 -17.42 11.63 2.41
C GLU A 97 -17.10 10.14 2.60
N ARG A 98 -17.66 9.56 3.67
CA ARG A 98 -17.90 8.11 3.73
C ARG A 98 -18.94 7.77 2.67
N VAL A 99 -18.49 7.49 1.44
CA VAL A 99 -19.28 6.73 0.48
C VAL A 99 -19.21 5.27 0.90
N ASP A 100 -20.13 4.90 1.80
CA ASP A 100 -20.50 3.51 2.03
C ASP A 100 -20.96 2.91 0.69
N THR A 101 -20.32 1.84 0.25
CA THR A 101 -20.82 0.95 -0.80
C THR A 101 -20.40 -0.47 -0.45
#